data_AF-A0A0F8YPR0-F1
#
_entry.id   AF-A0A0F8YPR0-F1
#
_cell.length_a   1.000
_cell.length_b   1.000
_cell.length_c   1.000
_cell.angle_alpha   90.00
_cell.angle_beta   90.00
_cell.angle_gamma   90.00
#
_symmetry.space_group_name_H-M   'P 1'
#
loop_
_entity.id
_entity.type
_entity.pdbx_description
1 polymer ?
#
loop_
_entity_poly.entity_id
_entity_poly.type
_entity_poly.pdbx_seq_one_letter_code
_entity_poly.pdbx_strand_id
1 'polypeptide(L)'
;LQGIALSEQLATKYKRANEGDKMDSDFKLETAVKYVLDEMHRINLPELSVSKVEDRVDGCRCCGGYLYGSTVEFARTDRDHYCSLKCYRKDHPLTARTCKVCDKEFEVHPSQLKHRPAIYCSRECYHKDGKKKVVMICEQCEGSFEIYKSVLKHNSGRFCSRACYRESIQPQESGDNA
;
A
#
# COMPACT_ATOMS: atom_id res chain seq x y z
N LEU A 1 44.02 18.75 -10.43
CA LEU A 1 44.66 18.84 -9.09
C LEU A 1 44.32 20.14 -8.35
N GLN A 2 44.18 21.30 -9.02
CA GLN A 2 43.82 22.57 -8.35
C GLN A 2 42.45 22.57 -7.63
N GLY A 3 41.46 21.81 -8.11
CA GLY A 3 40.14 21.75 -7.47
C GLY A 3 40.09 21.05 -6.10
N ILE A 4 40.98 20.10 -5.85
CA ILE A 4 41.03 19.37 -4.56
C ILE A 4 41.64 20.25 -3.47
N ALA A 5 42.66 21.04 -3.82
CA ALA A 5 43.25 22.01 -2.89
C ALA A 5 42.25 23.10 -2.48
N LEU A 6 41.36 23.52 -3.40
CA LEU A 6 40.35 24.53 -3.11
C LEU A 6 39.26 24.00 -2.17
N SER A 7 38.79 22.76 -2.35
CA SER A 7 37.78 22.17 -1.47
C SER A 7 38.29 21.94 -0.04
N GLU A 8 39.56 21.57 0.14
CA GLU A 8 40.20 21.44 1.46
C GLU A 8 40.37 22.79 2.17
N GLN A 9 40.73 23.85 1.43
CA GLN A 9 40.82 25.20 1.97
C GLN A 9 39.45 25.75 2.41
N LEU A 10 38.40 25.48 1.62
CA LEU A 10 37.03 25.86 1.94
C LEU A 10 36.50 25.12 3.17
N ALA A 11 36.74 23.80 3.26
CA ALA A 11 36.34 22.98 4.41
C ALA A 11 37.03 23.45 5.70
N THR A 12 38.30 23.86 5.61
CA THR A 12 39.06 24.36 6.76
C THR A 12 38.55 25.73 7.23
N LYS A 13 38.24 26.64 6.30
CA LYS A 13 37.61 27.94 6.64
C LYS A 13 36.23 27.77 7.26
N TYR A 14 35.41 26.84 6.75
CA TYR A 14 34.08 26.55 7.28
C TYR A 14 34.12 25.96 8.69
N LYS A 15 35.08 25.07 8.99
CA LYS A 15 35.29 24.53 10.35
C LYS A 15 35.66 25.64 11.34
N ARG A 16 36.62 26.50 10.99
CA ARG A 16 37.03 27.64 11.85
C ARG A 16 35.89 28.62 12.13
N ALA A 17 35.03 28.89 11.14
CA ALA A 17 33.87 29.76 11.32
C ALA A 17 32.80 29.16 12.26
N ASN A 18 32.84 27.85 12.50
CA ASN A 18 31.86 27.13 13.32
C ASN A 18 32.34 26.76 14.73
N GLU A 19 33.64 26.93 15.04
CA GLU A 19 34.22 26.66 16.35
C GLU A 19 34.05 27.82 17.36
N GLY A 20 33.39 28.92 16.96
CA GLY A 20 32.98 30.01 17.85
C GLY A 20 31.55 29.85 18.37
N ASP A 21 31.39 29.85 19.69
CA ASP A 21 30.13 29.63 20.40
C ASP A 21 29.02 30.66 20.06
N LYS A 22 27.80 30.12 19.86
CA LYS A 22 26.49 30.81 19.82
C LYS A 22 26.26 31.87 18.72
N MET A 23 26.43 31.50 17.46
CA MET A 23 25.73 32.19 16.35
C MET A 23 24.48 31.41 15.91
N ASP A 24 23.41 32.16 15.65
CA ASP A 24 22.13 31.68 15.12
C ASP A 24 22.34 30.81 13.86
N SER A 25 21.70 29.63 13.82
CA SER A 25 21.87 28.64 12.75
C SER A 25 21.47 29.19 11.38
N ASP A 26 20.52 30.12 11.34
CA ASP A 26 20.02 30.69 10.08
C ASP A 26 21.04 31.67 9.48
N PHE A 27 21.77 32.41 10.33
CA PHE A 27 22.84 33.32 9.88
C PHE A 27 24.05 32.57 9.30
N LYS A 28 24.31 31.35 9.79
CA LYS A 28 25.39 30.49 9.29
C LYS A 28 25.12 30.00 7.86
N LEU A 29 23.86 29.70 7.53
CA LEU A 29 23.49 29.23 6.20
C LEU A 29 23.58 30.36 5.16
N GLU A 30 23.02 31.54 5.46
CA GLU A 30 23.08 32.68 4.53
C GLU A 30 24.52 33.12 4.24
N THR A 31 25.38 33.16 5.26
CA THR A 31 26.78 33.56 5.09
C THR A 31 27.57 32.53 4.30
N ALA A 32 27.33 31.23 4.53
CA ALA A 32 27.97 30.16 3.76
C ALA A 32 27.53 30.17 2.29
N VAL A 33 26.24 30.39 2.02
CA VAL A 33 25.70 30.50 0.66
C VAL A 33 26.31 31.69 -0.08
N LYS A 34 26.38 32.87 0.55
CA LYS A 34 27.02 34.05 -0.06
C LYS A 34 28.50 33.83 -0.38
N TYR A 35 29.26 33.22 0.53
CA TYR A 35 30.68 32.96 0.30
C TYR A 35 30.91 31.99 -0.87
N VAL A 36 30.08 30.94 -0.98
CA VAL A 36 30.15 30.00 -2.12
C VAL A 36 29.81 30.70 -3.43
N LEU A 37 28.77 31.54 -3.45
CA LEU A 37 28.39 32.30 -4.64
C LEU A 37 29.48 33.29 -5.08
N ASP A 38 30.08 34.04 -4.15
CA ASP A 38 31.18 34.96 -4.45
C ASP A 38 32.39 34.23 -5.04
N GLU A 39 32.73 33.06 -4.49
CA GLU A 39 33.87 32.30 -4.99
C GLU A 39 33.58 31.62 -6.35
N MET A 40 32.33 31.22 -6.60
CA MET A 40 31.87 30.75 -7.91
C MET A 40 31.96 31.86 -8.98
N HIS A 41 31.62 33.09 -8.63
CA HIS A 41 31.81 34.25 -9.51
C HIS A 41 33.30 34.50 -9.79
N ARG A 42 34.16 34.32 -8.78
CA ARG A 42 35.60 34.59 -8.89
C ARG A 42 36.33 33.63 -9.83
N ILE A 43 35.91 32.37 -9.89
CA ILE A 43 36.49 31.36 -10.79
C ILE A 43 35.94 31.42 -12.22
N ASN A 44 35.10 32.42 -12.54
CA ASN A 44 34.52 32.63 -13.86
C ASN A 44 33.95 31.31 -14.43
N LEU A 45 33.31 30.52 -13.56
CA LEU A 45 32.58 29.35 -14.01
C LEU A 45 31.55 29.86 -15.01
N PRO A 46 31.53 29.33 -16.25
CA PRO A 46 30.50 29.71 -17.21
C PRO A 46 29.17 29.52 -16.49
N GLU A 47 28.33 30.55 -16.48
CA GLU A 47 26.99 30.50 -15.91
C GLU A 47 26.42 29.14 -16.28
N LEU A 48 26.30 28.25 -15.30
CA LEU A 48 25.62 26.98 -15.49
C LEU A 48 24.23 27.43 -15.90
N SER A 49 23.97 27.43 -17.21
CA SER A 49 22.71 27.87 -17.75
C SER A 49 21.72 26.95 -17.07
N VAL A 50 20.97 27.47 -16.10
CA VAL A 50 19.82 26.81 -15.50
C VAL A 50 18.72 26.86 -16.56
N SER A 51 19.02 26.32 -17.73
CA SER A 51 18.14 26.26 -18.87
C SER A 51 17.18 25.11 -18.59
N LYS A 52 16.05 25.50 -18.00
CA LYS A 52 14.77 24.80 -18.09
C LYS A 52 14.76 23.37 -17.54
N VAL A 53 14.87 23.27 -16.23
CA VAL A 53 14.06 22.27 -15.51
C VAL A 53 12.75 22.98 -15.16
N GLU A 54 11.94 23.28 -16.17
CA GLU A 54 10.51 23.60 -15.99
C GLU A 54 9.76 22.28 -15.75
N ASP A 55 10.26 21.50 -14.79
CA ASP A 55 9.58 20.31 -14.33
C ASP A 55 8.24 20.78 -13.78
N ARG A 56 7.17 20.44 -14.49
CA ARG A 56 5.79 20.62 -14.03
C ARG A 56 5.69 20.02 -12.64
N VAL A 57 5.74 20.87 -11.62
CA VAL A 57 5.40 20.46 -10.26
C VAL A 57 3.90 20.37 -10.25
N ASP A 58 3.36 19.18 -10.56
CA ASP A 58 1.96 18.91 -10.35
C ASP A 58 1.66 19.16 -8.86
N GLY A 59 0.80 20.14 -8.58
CA GLY A 59 0.41 20.46 -7.23
C GLY A 59 -0.45 19.36 -6.62
N CYS A 60 -0.49 19.29 -5.29
CA CYS A 60 -1.41 18.43 -4.56
C CYS A 60 -2.85 18.70 -5.01
N ARG A 61 -3.58 17.69 -5.52
CA ARG A 61 -4.96 17.88 -6.00
C ARG A 61 -5.93 18.39 -4.95
N CYS A 62 -5.66 18.10 -3.67
CA CYS A 62 -6.52 18.50 -2.56
C CYS A 62 -6.29 19.93 -2.07
N CYS A 63 -5.05 20.43 -2.05
CA CYS A 63 -4.72 21.71 -1.41
C CYS A 63 -3.89 22.66 -2.28
N GLY A 64 -3.45 22.23 -3.47
CA GLY A 64 -2.55 22.99 -4.35
C GLY A 64 -1.11 23.10 -3.86
N GLY A 65 -0.77 22.52 -2.70
CA GLY A 65 0.59 22.57 -2.16
C GLY A 65 1.60 21.85 -3.04
N TYR A 66 2.83 22.35 -3.06
CA TYR A 66 3.93 21.78 -3.83
C TYR A 66 4.25 20.35 -3.36
N LEU A 67 4.44 19.45 -4.32
CA LEU A 67 4.92 18.10 -4.07
C LEU A 67 6.44 18.09 -4.26
N TYR A 68 7.17 17.66 -3.24
CA TYR A 68 8.62 17.54 -3.32
C TYR A 68 9.00 16.11 -3.70
N GLY A 69 9.49 15.93 -4.93
CA GLY A 69 10.31 14.78 -5.30
C GLY A 69 10.56 14.69 -6.81
N SER A 70 11.41 13.74 -7.20
CA SER A 70 11.90 13.61 -8.57
C SER A 70 10.79 13.15 -9.52
N THR A 71 10.60 13.89 -10.61
CA THR A 71 9.56 13.72 -11.65
C THR A 71 9.39 12.31 -12.22
N VAL A 72 10.35 11.42 -12.02
CA VAL A 72 10.32 10.01 -12.49
C VAL A 72 9.57 9.07 -11.53
N GLU A 73 9.36 9.45 -10.26
CA GLU A 73 8.68 8.60 -9.27
C GLU A 73 7.18 8.93 -9.08
N PHE A 74 6.72 10.13 -9.46
CA PHE A 74 5.38 10.66 -9.13
C PHE A 74 4.22 10.17 -10.01
N ALA A 75 4.45 9.25 -10.95
CA ALA A 75 3.41 8.79 -11.88
C ALA A 75 3.02 7.31 -11.70
N ARG A 76 3.43 6.65 -10.62
CA ARG A 76 3.15 5.21 -10.45
C ARG A 76 1.80 4.94 -9.80
N THR A 77 1.35 5.82 -8.91
CA THR A 77 0.11 5.60 -8.16
C THR A 77 -0.69 6.88 -7.99
N ASP A 78 -2.01 6.76 -7.87
CA ASP A 78 -2.89 7.91 -7.64
C ASP A 78 -2.57 8.64 -6.31
N ARG A 79 -1.91 7.98 -5.35
CA ARG A 79 -1.47 8.59 -4.09
C ARG A 79 -0.41 9.67 -4.29
N ASP A 80 0.36 9.61 -5.37
CA ASP A 80 1.49 10.49 -5.63
C ASP A 80 1.05 11.92 -5.96
N HIS A 81 -0.25 12.15 -6.20
CA HIS A 81 -0.83 13.48 -6.44
C HIS A 81 -1.25 14.23 -5.16
N TYR A 82 -0.82 13.78 -3.97
CA TYR A 82 -1.23 14.36 -2.69
C TYR A 82 -0.05 14.58 -1.76
N CYS A 83 0.03 15.77 -1.16
CA CYS A 83 1.13 16.14 -0.25
C CYS A 83 1.10 15.40 1.10
N SER A 84 -0.02 14.77 1.44
CA SER A 84 -0.20 14.06 2.70
C SER A 84 -1.33 13.05 2.62
N LEU A 85 -1.31 12.05 3.52
CA LEU A 85 -2.41 11.10 3.68
C LEU A 85 -3.73 11.80 4.04
N LYS A 86 -3.68 12.94 4.73
CA LYS A 86 -4.86 13.76 5.06
C LYS A 86 -5.51 14.33 3.79
N CYS A 87 -4.70 14.87 2.88
CA CYS A 87 -5.16 15.36 1.58
C CYS A 87 -5.74 14.23 0.72
N TYR A 88 -5.06 13.08 0.68
CA TYR A 88 -5.57 11.89 -0.02
C TYR A 88 -6.95 11.45 0.51
N ARG A 89 -7.10 11.32 1.83
CA ARG A 89 -8.37 10.93 2.47
C ARG A 89 -9.49 11.96 2.31
N LYS A 90 -9.15 13.24 2.14
CA LYS A 90 -10.14 14.29 1.87
C LYS A 90 -10.72 14.16 0.46
N ASP A 91 -9.90 13.81 -0.52
CA ASP A 91 -10.34 13.60 -1.91
C ASP A 91 -10.98 12.22 -2.12
N HIS A 92 -10.60 11.24 -1.30
CA HIS A 92 -11.12 9.87 -1.31
C HIS A 92 -11.94 9.58 -0.05
N PRO A 93 -13.17 10.10 0.06
CA PRO A 93 -14.01 9.88 1.22
C PRO A 93 -14.32 8.39 1.39
N LEU A 94 -14.32 7.94 2.64
CA LEU A 94 -14.68 6.56 2.97
C LEU A 94 -16.18 6.36 2.80
N THR A 95 -16.57 5.18 2.36
CA THR A 95 -17.99 4.78 2.22
C THR A 95 -18.42 4.02 3.47
N ALA A 96 -19.46 4.51 4.15
CA ALA A 96 -20.06 3.82 5.29
C ALA A 96 -20.79 2.54 4.85
N ARG A 97 -20.65 1.47 5.64
CA ARG A 97 -21.27 0.16 5.43
C ARG A 97 -21.67 -0.46 6.77
N THR A 98 -22.67 -1.33 6.75
CA THR A 98 -23.13 -2.08 7.93
C THR A 98 -22.60 -3.51 7.87
N CYS A 99 -21.96 -3.96 8.96
CA CYS A 99 -21.44 -5.32 9.06
C CYS A 99 -22.58 -6.33 9.17
N LYS A 100 -22.64 -7.32 8.26
CA LYS A 100 -23.69 -8.37 8.25
C LYS A 100 -23.76 -9.24 9.51
N VAL A 101 -22.72 -9.26 10.34
CA VAL A 101 -22.59 -10.19 11.48
C VAL A 101 -22.86 -9.55 12.83
N CYS A 102 -22.53 -8.27 12.98
CA CYS A 102 -22.65 -7.56 14.25
C CYS A 102 -23.42 -6.24 14.13
N ASP A 103 -23.92 -5.92 12.93
CA ASP A 103 -24.69 -4.72 12.60
C ASP A 103 -24.01 -3.38 12.91
N LYS A 104 -22.69 -3.40 13.20
CA LYS A 104 -21.89 -2.19 13.39
C LYS A 104 -21.60 -1.51 12.06
N GLU A 105 -21.69 -0.19 12.06
CA GLU A 105 -21.23 0.64 10.95
C GLU A 105 -19.70 0.67 10.89
N PHE A 106 -19.15 0.65 9.68
CA PHE A 106 -17.72 0.75 9.42
C PHE A 106 -17.46 1.45 8.09
N GLU A 107 -16.27 2.02 7.96
CA GLU A 107 -15.87 2.82 6.82
C GLU A 107 -14.92 2.04 5.90
N VAL A 108 -15.13 2.15 4.58
CA VAL A 108 -14.39 1.38 3.58
C VAL A 108 -13.90 2.29 2.46
N HIS A 109 -12.67 2.07 2.01
CA HIS A 109 -12.13 2.82 0.88
C HIS A 109 -12.82 2.42 -0.44
N PRO A 110 -13.22 3.36 -1.30
CA PRO A 110 -13.89 3.05 -2.57
C PRO A 110 -13.11 2.05 -3.45
N SER A 111 -11.78 2.12 -3.44
CA SER A 111 -10.93 1.19 -4.20
C SER A 111 -11.09 -0.28 -3.78
N GLN A 112 -11.41 -0.55 -2.50
CA GLN A 112 -11.68 -1.91 -2.04
C GLN A 112 -13.01 -2.44 -2.58
N LEU A 113 -14.00 -1.56 -2.75
CA LEU A 113 -15.33 -1.89 -3.25
C LEU A 113 -15.34 -2.24 -4.75
N LYS A 114 -14.36 -1.75 -5.53
CA LYS A 114 -14.26 -2.00 -6.98
C LYS A 114 -14.13 -3.50 -7.31
N HIS A 115 -13.43 -4.25 -6.48
CA HIS A 115 -13.17 -5.66 -6.72
C HIS A 115 -14.08 -6.59 -5.93
N ARG A 116 -14.45 -6.22 -4.69
CA ARG A 116 -15.27 -7.04 -3.80
C ARG A 116 -16.11 -6.16 -2.87
N PRO A 117 -17.38 -6.49 -2.62
CA PRO A 117 -18.16 -5.78 -1.61
C PRO A 117 -17.56 -6.02 -0.23
N ALA A 118 -17.35 -4.95 0.54
CA ALA A 118 -16.96 -5.05 1.93
C ALA A 118 -18.20 -5.35 2.79
N ILE A 119 -18.32 -6.61 3.23
CA ILE A 119 -19.50 -7.12 3.94
C ILE A 119 -19.28 -7.15 5.47
N TYR A 120 -18.02 -7.15 5.92
CA TYR A 120 -17.67 -7.38 7.31
C TYR A 120 -16.71 -6.30 7.81
N CYS A 121 -16.93 -5.81 9.02
CA CYS A 121 -16.07 -4.80 9.66
C CYS A 121 -14.73 -5.36 10.14
N SER A 122 -14.59 -6.69 10.29
CA SER A 122 -13.38 -7.34 10.80
C SER A 122 -13.21 -8.77 10.28
N ARG A 123 -11.97 -9.27 10.38
CA ARG A 123 -11.64 -10.68 10.06
C ARG A 123 -12.40 -11.68 10.93
N GLU A 124 -12.68 -11.31 12.18
CA GLU A 124 -13.48 -12.12 13.10
C GLU A 124 -14.93 -12.26 12.60
N CYS A 125 -15.56 -11.16 12.18
CA CYS A 125 -16.90 -11.20 11.60
C CYS A 125 -16.93 -12.03 10.32
N TYR A 126 -15.93 -11.88 9.45
CA TYR A 126 -15.79 -12.71 8.25
C TYR A 126 -15.75 -14.21 8.59
N HIS A 127 -14.93 -14.61 9.58
CA HIS A 127 -14.86 -16.02 10.00
C HIS A 127 -16.14 -16.51 10.68
N LYS A 128 -16.88 -15.65 11.38
CA LYS A 128 -18.18 -16.01 11.96
C LYS A 128 -19.23 -16.36 10.89
N ASP A 129 -19.33 -15.57 9.81
CA ASP A 129 -20.27 -15.90 8.71
C ASP A 129 -19.80 -17.12 7.89
N GLY A 130 -18.49 -17.27 7.70
CA GLY A 130 -17.88 -18.36 6.91
C GLY A 130 -18.02 -19.76 7.55
N LYS A 131 -18.35 -19.86 8.83
CA LYS A 131 -18.49 -21.13 9.56
C LYS A 131 -19.86 -21.78 9.45
N LYS A 132 -20.75 -21.27 8.60
CA LYS A 132 -22.07 -21.87 8.36
C LYS A 132 -21.91 -23.27 7.76
N LYS A 133 -22.06 -24.27 8.61
CA LYS A 133 -22.18 -25.66 8.19
C LYS A 133 -23.61 -25.93 7.72
N VAL A 134 -23.74 -26.83 6.78
CA VAL A 134 -25.02 -27.36 6.28
C VAL A 134 -25.07 -28.82 6.66
N VAL A 135 -26.21 -29.26 7.18
CA VAL A 135 -26.47 -30.67 7.43
C VAL A 135 -26.84 -31.32 6.10
N MET A 136 -26.13 -32.38 5.75
CA MET A 136 -26.36 -33.20 4.56
C MET A 136 -26.59 -34.65 4.98
N ILE A 137 -27.26 -35.41 4.12
CA ILE A 137 -27.47 -36.85 4.29
C ILE A 137 -26.44 -37.59 3.41
N CYS A 138 -25.73 -38.56 3.99
CA CYS A 138 -24.78 -39.38 3.24
C CYS A 138 -25.54 -40.32 2.29
N GLU A 139 -25.21 -40.30 1.01
CA GLU A 139 -25.89 -41.17 0.02
C GLU A 139 -25.55 -42.65 0.18
N GLN A 140 -24.47 -43.00 0.88
CA GLN A 140 -24.04 -44.38 1.08
C GLN A 140 -24.57 -45.01 2.37
N CYS A 141 -24.58 -44.26 3.47
CA CYS A 141 -24.96 -44.79 4.79
C CYS A 141 -26.18 -44.12 5.42
N GLU A 142 -26.79 -43.17 4.71
CA GLU A 142 -27.96 -42.38 5.15
C GLU A 142 -27.76 -41.56 6.44
N GLY A 143 -26.56 -41.56 7.01
CA GLY A 143 -26.21 -40.75 8.18
C GLY A 143 -26.16 -39.26 7.88
N SER A 144 -26.68 -38.43 8.80
CA SER A 144 -26.56 -36.97 8.73
C SER A 144 -25.17 -36.50 9.13
N PHE A 145 -24.59 -35.55 8.39
CA PHE A 145 -23.29 -34.96 8.71
C PHE A 145 -23.22 -33.47 8.33
N GLU A 146 -22.32 -32.73 8.96
CA GLU A 146 -22.18 -31.29 8.73
C GLU A 146 -20.99 -30.97 7.82
N ILE A 147 -21.21 -30.17 6.77
CA ILE A 147 -20.15 -29.69 5.88
C ILE A 147 -20.19 -28.18 5.67
N TYR A 148 -19.03 -27.57 5.40
CA TYR A 148 -18.98 -26.16 5.05
C TYR A 148 -19.62 -25.90 3.68
N LYS A 149 -20.35 -24.79 3.55
CA LYS A 149 -20.96 -24.37 2.26
C LYS A 149 -19.96 -24.24 1.11
N SER A 150 -18.69 -23.95 1.40
CA SER A 150 -17.64 -23.88 0.38
C SER A 150 -17.41 -25.22 -0.32
N VAL A 151 -17.59 -26.33 0.39
CA VAL A 151 -17.36 -27.68 -0.14
C VAL A 151 -18.49 -28.10 -1.10
N LEU A 152 -19.71 -27.60 -0.87
CA LEU A 152 -20.87 -27.84 -1.75
C LEU A 152 -20.67 -27.30 -3.18
N LYS A 153 -19.84 -26.27 -3.38
CA LYS A 153 -19.66 -25.64 -4.71
C LYS A 153 -19.09 -26.58 -5.77
N HIS A 154 -18.43 -27.67 -5.36
CA HIS A 154 -17.78 -28.61 -6.26
C HIS A 154 -18.43 -30.01 -6.22
N ASN A 155 -19.72 -30.10 -5.83
CA ASN A 155 -20.43 -31.37 -5.60
C ASN A 155 -19.69 -32.32 -4.63
N SER A 156 -18.77 -31.79 -3.82
CA SER A 156 -17.96 -32.57 -2.89
C SER A 156 -18.64 -32.53 -1.53
N GLY A 157 -19.67 -33.35 -1.35
CA GLY A 157 -20.48 -33.32 -0.13
C GLY A 157 -21.56 -34.37 -0.05
N ARG A 158 -21.45 -35.43 -0.88
CA ARG A 158 -22.43 -36.51 -0.99
C ARG A 158 -22.20 -37.61 0.05
N PHE A 159 -20.99 -37.70 0.60
CA PHE A 159 -20.57 -38.75 1.51
C PHE A 159 -19.98 -38.18 2.79
N CYS A 160 -20.33 -38.78 3.93
CA CYS A 160 -19.84 -38.35 5.25
C CYS A 160 -18.37 -38.69 5.51
N SER A 161 -17.80 -39.62 4.75
CA SER A 161 -16.43 -40.10 4.93
C SER A 161 -15.79 -40.58 3.62
N ARG A 162 -14.45 -40.70 3.61
CA ARG A 162 -13.71 -41.32 2.49
C ARG A 162 -14.06 -42.79 2.29
N ALA A 163 -14.46 -43.50 3.35
CA ALA A 163 -14.88 -44.90 3.27
C ALA A 163 -16.18 -45.00 2.47
N CYS A 164 -17.21 -44.23 2.84
CA CYS A 164 -18.48 -44.17 2.12
C CYS A 164 -18.30 -43.78 0.63
N TYR A 165 -17.41 -42.83 0.33
CA TYR A 165 -17.08 -42.49 -1.05
C TYR A 165 -16.48 -43.67 -1.82
N ARG A 166 -15.53 -44.40 -1.22
CA ARG A 166 -14.89 -45.56 -1.87
C ARG A 166 -15.86 -46.71 -2.09
N GLU A 167 -16.74 -46.98 -1.13
CA GLU A 167 -17.78 -48.00 -1.29
C GLU A 167 -18.74 -47.66 -2.43
N SER A 168 -19.11 -46.38 -2.57
CA SER A 168 -20.03 -45.94 -3.63
C SER A 168 -19.48 -46.08 -5.07
N ILE A 169 -18.16 -46.21 -5.22
CA ILE A 169 -17.50 -46.35 -6.54
C ILE A 169 -17.07 -47.79 -6.82
N GLN A 170 -17.21 -48.72 -5.86
CA GLN A 170 -16.91 -50.11 -6.11
C GLN A 170 -17.95 -50.67 -7.09
N PRO A 171 -17.53 -51.30 -8.20
CA PRO A 171 -18.47 -51.97 -9.09
C PRO A 171 -19.19 -53.04 -8.28
N GLN A 172 -20.52 -52.99 -8.25
CA GLN A 172 -21.26 -54.13 -7.75
C GLN A 172 -20.95 -55.27 -8.70
N GLU A 173 -20.24 -56.29 -8.21
CA GLU A 173 -20.09 -57.55 -8.93
C GLU A 173 -21.50 -58.13 -9.01
N SER A 174 -22.24 -57.77 -10.06
CA SER A 174 -23.52 -58.35 -10.40
C SER A 174 -23.26 -59.83 -10.62
N GLY A 175 -23.70 -60.64 -9.66
CA GLY A 175 -23.56 -62.09 -9.64
C GLY A 175 -24.41 -62.79 -10.71
N ASP A 176 -24.30 -62.35 -11.96
CA ASP A 176 -24.84 -63.03 -13.14
C ASP A 176 -23.83 -64.11 -13.57
N ASN A 177 -23.61 -65.10 -12.71
CA ASN A 177 -23.03 -66.38 -13.10
C ASN A 177 -24.02 -67.48 -12.70
N ALA A 178 -25.09 -67.60 -13.49
CA ALA A 178 -26.03 -68.71 -13.48
C ALA A 178 -25.89 -69.51 -14.77
#